data_AF-A0A959DZI7-F1
#
_entry.id   AF-A0A959DZI7-F1
#
_cell.length_a   1.000
_cell.length_b   1.000
_cell.length_c   1.000
_cell.angle_alpha   90.00
_cell.angle_beta   90.00
_cell.angle_gamma   90.00
#
_symmetry.space_group_name_H-M   'P 1'
#
loop_
_entity.id
_entity.type
_entity.pdbx_description
1 polymer ?
#
loop_
_entity_poly.entity_id
_entity_poly.type
_entity_poly.pdbx_seq_one_letter_code
_entity_poly.pdbx_strand_id
1 'polypeptide(L)'
;MAQRLQERNAELEQRLAEQQERLASRNVEMEERMKVQAERMAERSQEMEERMKTRNRENEERMAQRMEEQSQRMKERSEEMEVRTKEMAERMAQKEVEMKQRMEEAELRAAGMNEFETKIQTELEKDNLMKSGGKYRVEISPNELIINGNKQSDAMHKKYLGIYEGSTGRTLSGKGKVTIENN
;
A
#
# COMPACT_ATOMS: atom_id res chain seq x y z
N MET A 1 -62.45 -29.99 -92.54
CA MET A 1 -61.38 -30.28 -91.56
C MET A 1 -60.53 -29.04 -91.23
N ALA A 2 -60.18 -28.20 -92.21
CA ALA A 2 -59.36 -27.00 -92.01
C ALA A 2 -59.99 -25.91 -91.09
N GLN A 3 -61.29 -25.62 -91.21
CA GLN A 3 -61.95 -24.59 -90.39
C GLN A 3 -61.96 -24.90 -88.88
N ARG A 4 -62.22 -26.15 -88.48
CA ARG A 4 -62.15 -26.57 -87.07
C ARG A 4 -60.74 -26.49 -86.47
N LEU A 5 -59.71 -26.65 -87.30
CA LEU A 5 -58.31 -26.47 -86.87
C LEU A 5 -57.98 -24.98 -86.71
N GLN A 6 -58.51 -24.11 -87.57
CA GLN A 6 -58.36 -22.66 -87.45
C GLN A 6 -59.07 -22.11 -86.21
N GLU A 7 -60.31 -22.55 -85.93
CA GLU A 7 -61.05 -22.18 -84.72
C GLU A 7 -60.32 -22.61 -83.45
N ARG A 8 -59.80 -23.84 -83.42
CA ARG A 8 -59.03 -24.35 -82.28
C ARG A 8 -57.70 -23.62 -82.08
N ASN A 9 -57.02 -23.22 -83.15
CA ASN A 9 -55.82 -22.40 -83.05
C ASN A 9 -56.13 -20.99 -82.54
N ALA A 10 -57.21 -20.36 -83.03
CA ALA A 10 -57.65 -19.05 -82.54
C ALA A 10 -58.06 -19.08 -81.05
N GLU A 11 -58.72 -20.14 -80.59
CA GLU A 11 -59.05 -20.31 -79.17
C GLU A 11 -57.79 -20.52 -78.31
N LEU A 12 -56.78 -21.24 -78.82
CA LEU A 12 -55.50 -21.42 -78.14
C LEU A 12 -54.71 -20.11 -78.06
N GLU A 13 -54.68 -19.32 -79.13
CA GLU A 13 -54.07 -17.99 -79.16
C GLU A 13 -54.76 -17.03 -78.19
N GLN A 14 -56.10 -17.04 -78.14
CA GLN A 14 -56.86 -16.25 -77.17
C GLN A 14 -56.56 -16.68 -75.72
N ARG A 15 -56.52 -17.98 -75.43
CA ARG A 15 -56.15 -18.47 -74.09
C ARG A 15 -54.72 -18.12 -73.70
N LEU A 16 -53.79 -18.15 -74.65
CA LEU A 16 -52.40 -17.73 -74.43
C LEU A 16 -52.33 -16.23 -74.16
N ALA A 17 -53.07 -15.40 -74.90
CA ALA A 17 -53.15 -13.97 -74.67
C ALA A 17 -53.75 -13.65 -73.28
N GLU A 18 -54.85 -14.31 -72.90
CA GLU A 18 -55.46 -14.15 -71.58
C GLU A 18 -54.53 -14.62 -70.44
N GLN A 19 -53.77 -15.70 -70.65
CA GLN A 19 -52.75 -16.13 -69.68
C GLN A 19 -51.60 -15.12 -69.57
N GLN A 20 -51.11 -14.58 -70.68
CA GLN A 20 -50.07 -13.56 -70.69
C GLN A 20 -50.53 -12.28 -70.00
N GLU A 21 -51.77 -11.83 -70.24
CA GLU A 21 -52.35 -10.66 -69.58
C GLU A 21 -52.52 -10.85 -68.07
N ARG A 22 -52.95 -12.04 -67.63
CA ARG A 22 -53.04 -12.39 -66.21
C ARG A 22 -51.66 -12.43 -65.54
N LEU A 23 -50.65 -12.97 -66.22
CA LEU A 23 -49.28 -13.00 -65.71
C LEU A 23 -48.68 -11.59 -65.64
N ALA A 24 -48.92 -10.76 -66.65
CA ALA A 24 -48.50 -9.36 -66.65
C ALA A 24 -49.13 -8.59 -65.48
N SER A 25 -50.44 -8.74 -65.28
CA SER A 25 -51.16 -8.10 -64.17
C SER A 25 -50.63 -8.55 -62.81
N ARG A 26 -50.37 -9.85 -62.65
CA ARG A 26 -49.81 -10.41 -61.41
C ARG A 26 -48.38 -9.95 -61.16
N ASN A 27 -47.57 -9.79 -62.19
CA ASN A 27 -46.21 -9.27 -62.06
C ASN A 27 -46.22 -7.80 -61.64
N VAL A 28 -47.11 -6.97 -62.21
CA VAL A 28 -47.28 -5.57 -61.78
C VAL A 28 -47.69 -5.50 -60.31
N GLU A 29 -48.67 -6.29 -59.87
CA GLU A 29 -49.09 -6.33 -58.47
C GLU A 29 -47.97 -6.80 -57.53
N MET A 30 -47.17 -7.79 -57.98
CA MET A 30 -46.02 -8.27 -57.22
C MET A 30 -44.91 -7.22 -57.12
N GLU A 31 -44.62 -6.49 -58.20
CA GLU A 31 -43.67 -5.38 -58.20
C GLU A 31 -44.10 -4.24 -57.28
N GLU A 32 -45.37 -3.86 -57.29
CA GLU A 32 -45.91 -2.85 -56.37
C GLU A 32 -45.76 -3.28 -54.92
N ARG A 33 -46.10 -4.53 -54.58
CA ARG A 33 -45.92 -5.08 -53.24
C ARG A 33 -44.44 -5.09 -52.82
N MET A 34 -43.54 -5.46 -53.72
CA MET A 34 -42.10 -5.45 -53.45
C MET A 34 -41.57 -4.03 -53.23
N LYS A 35 -42.03 -3.03 -54.00
CA LYS A 35 -41.67 -1.62 -53.81
C LYS A 35 -42.12 -1.11 -52.43
N VAL A 36 -43.38 -1.34 -52.07
CA VAL A 36 -43.90 -0.95 -50.74
C VAL A 36 -43.15 -1.65 -49.61
N GLN A 37 -42.81 -2.93 -49.78
CA GLN A 37 -42.01 -3.66 -48.80
C GLN A 37 -40.58 -3.12 -48.70
N ALA A 38 -39.95 -2.78 -49.82
CA ALA A 38 -38.61 -2.21 -49.85
C ALA A 38 -38.57 -0.82 -49.19
N GLU A 39 -39.55 0.04 -49.47
CA GLU A 39 -39.68 1.35 -48.83
C GLU A 39 -39.83 1.22 -47.31
N ARG A 40 -40.70 0.32 -46.85
CA ARG A 40 -40.90 0.07 -45.42
C ARG A 40 -39.65 -0.48 -44.73
N MET A 41 -38.88 -1.32 -45.42
CA MET A 41 -37.61 -1.82 -44.91
C MET A 41 -36.54 -0.73 -44.85
N ALA A 42 -36.51 0.17 -45.84
CA ALA A 42 -35.60 1.31 -45.86
C ALA A 42 -35.90 2.29 -44.71
N GLU A 43 -37.17 2.64 -44.51
CA GLU A 43 -37.62 3.51 -43.40
C GLU A 43 -37.25 2.90 -42.04
N ARG A 44 -37.54 1.61 -41.84
CA ARG A 44 -37.18 0.90 -40.61
C ARG A 44 -35.68 0.82 -40.39
N SER A 45 -34.89 0.69 -41.46
CA SER A 45 -33.44 0.68 -41.37
C SER A 45 -32.90 2.04 -40.95
N GLN A 46 -33.46 3.14 -41.49
CA GLN A 46 -33.07 4.50 -41.12
C GLN A 46 -33.42 4.81 -39.66
N GLU A 47 -34.63 4.45 -39.22
CA GLU A 47 -35.05 4.61 -37.82
C GLU A 47 -34.12 3.83 -36.86
N MET A 48 -33.76 2.60 -37.25
CA MET A 48 -32.82 1.78 -36.47
C MET A 48 -31.43 2.41 -36.41
N GLU A 49 -30.93 2.96 -37.51
CA GLU A 49 -29.63 3.62 -37.57
C GLU A 49 -29.60 4.88 -36.69
N GLU A 50 -30.63 5.72 -36.74
CA GLU A 50 -30.73 6.91 -35.87
C GLU A 50 -30.78 6.51 -34.40
N ARG A 51 -31.57 5.49 -34.06
CA ARG A 51 -31.64 4.96 -32.69
C ARG A 51 -30.31 4.38 -32.22
N MET A 52 -29.54 3.75 -33.11
CA MET A 52 -28.21 3.24 -32.78
C MET A 52 -27.22 4.39 -32.59
N LYS A 53 -27.27 5.44 -33.41
CA LYS A 53 -26.42 6.64 -33.25
C LYS A 53 -26.68 7.35 -31.92
N THR A 54 -27.94 7.57 -31.56
CA THR A 54 -28.28 8.21 -30.28
C THR A 54 -27.83 7.35 -29.10
N ARG A 55 -28.10 6.05 -29.13
CA ARG A 55 -27.68 5.13 -28.08
C ARG A 55 -26.16 5.03 -27.94
N ASN A 56 -25.43 5.01 -29.05
CA ASN A 56 -23.97 4.99 -29.03
C ASN A 56 -23.42 6.27 -28.41
N ARG A 57 -23.95 7.43 -28.79
CA ARG A 57 -23.56 8.71 -28.21
C ARG A 57 -23.81 8.78 -26.71
N GLU A 58 -25.00 8.37 -26.25
CA GLU A 58 -25.31 8.30 -24.82
C GLU A 58 -24.37 7.34 -24.07
N ASN A 59 -24.00 6.22 -24.70
CA ASN A 59 -23.10 5.24 -24.11
C ASN A 59 -21.66 5.75 -24.04
N GLU A 60 -21.20 6.47 -25.07
CA GLU A 60 -19.89 7.15 -25.09
C GLU A 60 -19.82 8.22 -24.00
N GLU A 61 -20.85 9.06 -23.85
CA GLU A 61 -20.93 10.08 -22.80
C GLU A 61 -20.89 9.45 -21.40
N ARG A 62 -21.65 8.37 -21.17
CA ARG A 62 -21.61 7.61 -19.91
C ARG A 62 -20.25 6.97 -19.65
N MET A 63 -19.59 6.46 -20.68
CA MET A 63 -18.25 5.88 -20.54
C MET A 63 -17.21 6.95 -20.21
N ALA A 64 -17.28 8.11 -20.87
CA ALA A 64 -16.42 9.25 -20.59
C ALA A 64 -16.57 9.73 -19.13
N GLN A 65 -17.81 9.90 -18.65
CA GLN A 65 -18.08 10.28 -17.26
C GLN A 65 -17.51 9.26 -16.26
N ARG A 66 -17.67 7.96 -16.52
CA ARG A 66 -17.10 6.91 -15.66
C ARG A 66 -15.58 6.93 -15.64
N MET A 67 -14.95 7.15 -16.80
CA MET A 67 -13.49 7.25 -16.91
C MET A 67 -12.97 8.48 -16.15
N GLU A 68 -13.68 9.60 -16.24
CA GLU A 68 -13.34 10.82 -15.50
C GLU A 68 -13.49 10.63 -13.99
N GLU A 69 -14.61 10.08 -13.53
CA GLU A 69 -14.84 9.78 -12.10
C GLU A 69 -13.79 8.78 -11.57
N GLN A 70 -13.46 7.75 -12.35
CA GLN A 70 -12.42 6.79 -11.99
C GLN A 70 -11.04 7.46 -11.93
N SER A 71 -10.74 8.35 -12.88
CA SER A 71 -9.48 9.11 -12.89
C SER A 71 -9.37 10.01 -11.67
N GLN A 72 -10.43 10.73 -11.31
CA GLN A 72 -10.48 11.56 -10.11
C GLN A 72 -10.27 10.74 -8.84
N ARG A 73 -10.96 9.60 -8.69
CA ARG A 73 -10.76 8.70 -7.55
C ARG A 73 -9.34 8.15 -7.46
N MET A 74 -8.74 7.83 -8.60
CA MET A 74 -7.35 7.37 -8.65
C MET A 74 -6.39 8.48 -8.22
N LYS A 75 -6.65 9.72 -8.64
CA LYS A 75 -5.87 10.89 -8.25
C LYS A 75 -5.96 11.16 -6.75
N GLU A 76 -7.17 11.22 -6.20
CA GLU A 76 -7.40 11.39 -4.75
C GLU A 76 -6.69 10.29 -3.95
N ARG A 77 -6.82 9.03 -4.37
CA ARG A 77 -6.15 7.91 -3.71
C ARG A 77 -4.62 7.98 -3.80
N SER A 78 -4.09 8.49 -4.91
CA SER A 78 -2.65 8.72 -5.08
C SER A 78 -2.16 9.81 -4.13
N GLU A 79 -2.90 10.92 -4.02
CA GLU A 79 -2.58 12.02 -3.11
C GLU A 79 -2.64 11.56 -1.64
N GLU A 80 -3.67 10.80 -1.25
CA GLU A 80 -3.79 10.20 0.08
C GLU A 80 -2.60 9.27 0.39
N MET A 81 -2.22 8.43 -0.57
CA MET A 81 -1.07 7.54 -0.42
C MET A 81 0.25 8.32 -0.31
N GLU A 82 0.41 9.42 -1.04
CA GLU A 82 1.58 10.27 -0.94
C GLU A 82 1.69 10.93 0.44
N VAL A 83 0.59 11.45 0.98
CA VAL A 83 0.56 12.00 2.35
C VAL A 83 0.93 10.94 3.37
N ARG A 84 0.32 9.75 3.28
CA ARG A 84 0.58 8.65 4.20
C ARG A 84 2.02 8.14 4.14
N THR A 85 2.63 8.13 2.96
CA THR A 85 4.04 7.72 2.81
C THR A 85 4.99 8.78 3.40
N LYS A 86 4.70 10.07 3.23
CA LYS A 86 5.46 11.16 3.88
C LYS A 86 5.36 11.08 5.40
N GLU A 87 4.16 10.93 5.96
CA GLU A 87 3.98 10.78 7.42
C GLU A 87 4.71 9.56 7.98
N MET A 88 4.68 8.43 7.26
CA MET A 88 5.42 7.23 7.65
C MET A 88 6.94 7.48 7.62
N ALA A 89 7.45 8.16 6.59
CA ALA A 89 8.86 8.50 6.48
C ALA A 89 9.31 9.43 7.61
N GLU A 90 8.53 10.47 7.93
CA GLU A 90 8.82 11.39 9.04
C GLU A 90 8.83 10.66 10.38
N ARG A 91 7.86 9.76 10.63
CA ARG A 91 7.82 8.96 11.85
C ARG A 91 9.02 8.02 11.98
N MET A 92 9.48 7.45 10.86
CA MET A 92 10.69 6.62 10.86
C MET A 92 11.94 7.45 11.14
N ALA A 93 12.07 8.63 10.52
CA ALA A 93 13.18 9.53 10.78
C ALA A 93 13.23 9.98 12.26
N GLN A 94 12.07 10.30 12.85
CA GLN A 94 11.99 10.63 14.28
C GLN A 94 12.43 9.47 15.18
N LYS A 95 11.96 8.25 14.88
CA LYS A 95 12.39 7.05 15.62
C LYS A 95 13.87 6.77 15.47
N GLU A 96 14.45 7.02 14.30
CA GLU A 96 15.87 6.83 14.07
C GLU A 96 16.71 7.81 14.92
N VAL A 97 16.30 9.08 14.97
CA VAL A 97 16.92 10.08 15.86
C VAL A 97 16.82 9.67 17.32
N GLU A 98 15.63 9.27 17.78
CA GLU A 98 15.42 8.82 19.16
C GLU A 98 16.27 7.58 19.49
N MET A 99 16.33 6.61 18.58
CA MET A 99 17.13 5.41 18.75
C MET A 99 18.62 5.75 18.82
N LYS A 100 19.10 6.66 17.95
CA LYS A 100 20.49 7.11 17.97
C LYS A 100 20.85 7.80 19.29
N GLN A 101 19.98 8.68 19.79
CA GLN A 101 20.18 9.32 21.09
C GLN A 101 20.21 8.29 22.23
N ARG A 102 19.32 7.30 22.22
CA ARG A 102 19.33 6.23 23.23
C ARG A 102 20.58 5.37 23.15
N MET A 103 21.08 5.07 21.94
CA MET A 103 22.32 4.33 21.76
C MET A 103 23.52 5.13 22.25
N GLU A 104 23.62 6.41 21.90
CA GLU A 104 24.68 7.30 22.37
C GLU A 104 24.65 7.42 23.90
N GLU A 105 23.46 7.57 24.51
CA GLU A 105 23.33 7.59 25.96
C GLU A 105 23.74 6.26 26.60
N ALA A 106 23.38 5.13 25.99
CA ALA A 106 23.79 3.81 26.47
C ALA A 106 25.32 3.60 26.36
N GLU A 107 25.93 4.08 25.28
CA GLU A 107 27.37 4.02 25.06
C GLU A 107 28.14 4.88 26.08
N LEU A 108 27.69 6.12 26.31
CA LEU A 108 28.26 6.98 27.35
C LEU A 108 28.13 6.36 28.75
N ARG A 109 26.99 5.72 29.04
CA ARG A 109 26.79 4.98 30.30
C ARG A 109 27.74 3.80 30.42
N ALA A 110 27.94 3.03 29.35
CA ALA A 110 28.86 1.90 29.34
C ALA A 110 30.31 2.36 29.52
N ALA A 111 30.71 3.44 28.84
CA ALA A 111 32.03 4.04 28.98
C ALA A 111 32.30 4.49 30.43
N GLY A 112 31.34 5.20 31.05
CA GLY A 112 31.48 5.63 32.44
C GLY A 112 31.56 4.46 33.44
N MET A 113 30.85 3.36 33.19
CA MET A 113 30.95 2.14 34.01
C MET A 113 32.31 1.44 33.82
N ASN A 114 32.83 1.34 32.60
CA ASN A 114 34.15 0.77 32.35
C ASN A 114 35.27 1.59 33.01
N GLU A 115 35.16 2.93 32.96
CA GLU A 115 36.10 3.83 33.64
C GLU A 115 36.01 3.68 35.16
N PHE A 116 34.80 3.55 35.69
CA PHE A 116 34.56 3.26 37.10
C PHE A 116 35.20 1.94 37.54
N GLU A 117 34.97 0.85 36.82
CA GLU A 117 35.58 -0.47 37.11
C GLU A 117 37.11 -0.39 37.12
N THR A 118 37.70 0.26 36.12
CA THR A 118 39.16 0.42 36.01
C THR A 118 39.74 1.22 37.20
N LYS A 119 39.09 2.31 37.59
CA LYS A 119 39.53 3.12 38.74
C LYS A 119 39.37 2.36 40.05
N ILE A 120 38.27 1.63 40.21
CA ILE A 120 38.03 0.81 41.40
C ILE A 120 39.12 -0.24 41.57
N GLN A 121 39.44 -0.99 40.51
CA GLN A 121 40.52 -1.97 40.56
C GLN A 121 41.85 -1.32 40.97
N THR A 122 42.20 -0.20 40.35
CA THR A 122 43.44 0.53 40.66
C THR A 122 43.49 0.97 42.12
N GLU A 123 42.39 1.49 42.67
CA GLU A 123 42.35 1.97 44.05
C GLU A 123 42.32 0.82 45.07
N LEU A 124 41.65 -0.30 44.76
CA LEU A 124 41.70 -1.50 45.61
C LEU A 124 43.13 -2.06 45.74
N GLU A 125 43.90 -2.05 44.65
CA GLU A 125 45.30 -2.46 44.66
C GLU A 125 46.17 -1.50 45.49
N LYS A 126 45.98 -0.18 45.34
CA LYS A 126 46.69 0.83 46.13
C LYS A 126 46.38 0.75 47.62
N ASP A 127 45.12 0.52 47.97
CA ASP A 127 44.65 0.44 49.35
C ASP A 127 44.95 -0.93 49.99
N ASN A 128 45.64 -1.83 49.28
CA ASN A 128 45.97 -3.20 49.69
C ASN A 128 44.74 -4.06 50.06
N LEU A 129 43.58 -3.74 49.48
CA LEU A 129 42.32 -4.46 49.68
C LEU A 129 42.18 -5.67 48.74
N MET A 130 43.02 -5.73 47.72
CA MET A 130 43.19 -6.89 46.85
C MET A 130 44.65 -7.03 46.42
N LYS A 131 45.01 -8.21 45.92
CA LYS A 131 46.26 -8.43 45.19
C LYS A 131 46.06 -8.04 43.72
N SER A 132 47.12 -7.62 43.04
CA SER A 132 47.05 -7.29 41.61
C SER A 132 46.55 -8.49 40.79
N GLY A 133 45.51 -8.27 39.99
CA GLY A 133 44.82 -9.32 39.23
C GLY A 133 44.05 -10.35 40.07
N GLY A 134 43.89 -10.12 41.38
CA GLY A 134 43.14 -11.00 42.26
C GLY A 134 41.62 -10.91 42.07
N LYS A 135 40.92 -11.94 42.54
CA LYS A 135 39.45 -11.92 42.61
C LYS A 135 38.99 -10.88 43.62
N TYR A 136 37.92 -10.16 43.28
CA TYR A 136 37.32 -9.21 44.19
C TYR A 136 35.82 -9.07 43.96
N ARG A 137 35.10 -8.66 45.00
CA ARG A 137 33.71 -8.23 44.93
C ARG A 137 33.56 -6.92 45.67
N VAL A 138 33.13 -5.88 44.97
CA VAL A 138 32.82 -4.58 45.55
C VAL A 138 31.33 -4.34 45.45
N GLU A 139 30.72 -3.97 46.57
CA GLU A 139 29.35 -3.49 46.61
C GLU A 139 29.33 -2.09 47.20
N ILE A 140 28.81 -1.13 46.43
CA ILE A 140 28.66 0.26 46.85
C ILE A 140 27.17 0.59 46.93
N SER A 141 26.77 1.20 48.03
CA SER A 141 25.44 1.76 48.24
C SER A 141 25.57 3.19 48.80
N PRO A 142 24.48 3.96 48.89
CA PRO A 142 24.49 5.28 49.53
C PRO A 142 24.96 5.25 50.98
N ASN A 143 24.82 4.11 51.68
CA ASN A 143 25.01 4.02 53.13
C ASN A 143 26.25 3.22 53.55
N GLU A 144 26.76 2.35 52.66
CA GLU A 144 27.87 1.47 52.99
C GLU A 144 28.63 0.99 51.76
N LEU A 145 29.90 0.67 52.01
CA LEU A 145 30.83 0.01 51.09
C LEU A 145 31.18 -1.36 51.66
N ILE A 146 30.99 -2.41 50.87
CA ILE A 146 31.35 -3.78 51.22
C ILE A 146 32.36 -4.28 50.19
N ILE A 147 33.51 -4.76 50.67
CA ILE A 147 34.58 -5.30 49.83
C ILE A 147 34.88 -6.71 50.30
N ASN A 148 34.74 -7.69 49.42
CA ASN A 148 34.92 -9.12 49.71
C ASN A 148 34.07 -9.58 50.91
N GLY A 149 32.85 -9.05 51.05
CA GLY A 149 31.93 -9.36 52.15
C GLY A 149 32.17 -8.57 53.44
N ASN A 150 33.24 -7.78 53.52
CA ASN A 150 33.58 -7.00 54.71
C ASN A 150 33.16 -5.53 54.54
N LYS A 151 32.37 -5.03 55.49
CA LYS A 151 32.02 -3.61 55.57
C LYS A 151 33.26 -2.75 55.83
N GLN A 152 33.43 -1.72 55.02
CA GLN A 152 34.56 -0.79 55.10
C GLN A 152 34.23 0.43 55.96
N SER A 153 35.26 1.21 56.29
CA SER A 153 35.10 2.45 57.06
C SER A 153 34.37 3.54 56.25
N ASP A 154 33.76 4.49 56.96
CA ASP A 154 33.07 5.64 56.34
C ASP A 154 33.98 6.47 55.43
N ALA A 155 35.28 6.54 55.76
CA ALA A 155 36.28 7.23 54.93
C ALA A 155 36.48 6.54 53.58
N MET A 156 36.55 5.20 53.59
CA MET A 156 36.66 4.39 52.37
C MET A 156 35.35 4.45 51.57
N HIS A 157 34.21 4.36 52.25
CA HIS A 157 32.91 4.52 51.60
C HIS A 157 32.80 5.85 50.84
N LYS A 158 33.15 6.98 51.47
CA LYS A 158 33.18 8.29 50.80
C LYS A 158 34.12 8.33 49.60
N LYS A 159 35.32 7.76 49.73
CA LYS A 159 36.31 7.70 48.63
C LYS A 159 35.74 6.95 47.42
N TYR A 160 35.24 5.73 47.64
CA TYR A 160 34.74 4.85 46.59
C TYR A 160 33.42 5.34 45.99
N LEU A 161 32.56 5.98 46.79
CA LEU A 161 31.38 6.68 46.31
C LEU A 161 31.76 7.85 45.40
N GLY A 162 32.77 8.64 45.77
CA GLY A 162 33.28 9.73 44.94
C GLY A 162 33.87 9.25 43.60
N ILE A 163 34.52 8.07 43.58
CA ILE A 163 35.01 7.46 42.34
C ILE A 163 33.84 7.07 41.43
N TYR A 164 32.76 6.51 42.01
CA TYR A 164 31.54 6.21 41.27
C TYR A 164 30.91 7.47 40.67
N GLU A 165 30.70 8.49 41.47
CA GLU A 165 30.10 9.75 41.04
C GLU A 165 30.95 10.45 39.99
N GLY A 166 32.28 10.46 40.17
CA GLY A 166 33.22 11.08 39.25
C GLY A 166 33.35 10.35 37.91
N SER A 167 33.27 9.02 37.88
CA SER A 167 33.36 8.24 36.63
C SER A 167 32.03 8.11 35.89
N THR A 168 30.91 8.07 36.61
CA THR A 168 29.59 7.81 36.00
C THR A 168 28.74 9.07 35.86
N GLY A 169 29.13 10.17 36.51
CA GLY A 169 28.35 11.41 36.57
C GLY A 169 27.05 11.29 37.37
N ARG A 170 26.89 10.22 38.16
CA ARG A 170 25.64 9.88 38.86
C ARG A 170 25.87 9.70 40.34
N THR A 171 24.94 10.24 41.13
CA THR A 171 24.87 10.02 42.58
C THR A 171 24.04 8.79 42.90
N LEU A 172 24.56 7.88 43.74
CA LEU A 172 23.74 6.80 44.29
C LEU A 172 22.76 7.38 45.32
N SER A 173 21.47 7.16 45.11
CA SER A 173 20.43 7.62 46.05
C SER A 173 19.41 6.52 46.36
N GLY A 174 18.72 6.66 47.49
CA GLY A 174 17.67 5.74 47.92
C GLY A 174 18.18 4.32 48.15
N LYS A 175 17.66 3.36 47.37
CA LYS A 175 18.02 1.93 47.42
C LYS A 175 19.02 1.52 46.32
N GLY A 176 19.64 2.48 45.63
CA GLY A 176 20.63 2.20 44.59
C GLY A 176 21.80 1.37 45.14
N LYS A 177 22.22 0.35 44.39
CA LYS A 177 23.39 -0.48 44.71
C LYS A 177 24.12 -0.82 43.42
N VAL A 178 25.44 -0.75 43.47
CA VAL A 178 26.32 -1.16 42.37
C VAL A 178 27.21 -2.28 42.88
N THR A 179 27.26 -3.37 42.12
CA THR A 179 28.12 -4.52 42.42
C THR A 179 29.05 -4.75 41.24
N ILE A 180 30.36 -4.79 41.53
CA ILE A 180 31.40 -5.19 40.57
C ILE A 180 32.05 -6.45 41.13
N GLU A 181 32.27 -7.43 40.27
CA GLU A 181 32.90 -8.69 40.62
C GLU A 181 33.91 -9.10 39.55
N ASN A 182 35.11 -9.45 39.97
CA ASN A 182 36.13 -10.07 39.12
C ASN A 182 36.41 -11.47 39.65
N ASN A 183 36.18 -12.48 38.80
CA ASN A 183 36.16 -13.90 39.13
C ASN A 183 37.37 -14.68 38.63
#